data_AF-A0A218QS83-F1
#
_entry.id   AF-A0A218QS83-F1
#
_cell.length_a   1.000
_cell.length_b   1.000
_cell.length_c   1.000
_cell.angle_alpha   90.00
_cell.angle_beta   90.00
_cell.angle_gamma   90.00
#
_symmetry.space_group_name_H-M   'P 1'
#
loop_
_entity.id
_entity.type
_entity.pdbx_description
1 polymer ?
#
loop_
_entity_poly.entity_id
_entity_poly.type
_entity_poly.pdbx_seq_one_letter_code
_entity_poly.pdbx_strand_id
1 'polypeptide(L)'
;METGLNKGSDMIIKREIKNNVTYLYLVEESYSPEKKRGETKKIKALGVEEAATPLNSITEEFAVVWAEGRTLGNAVPFSERVIGQFPEAESGNGVILPCDIVPCGKFRNGAQRWWCRTHQVHWGIKADLQQVAQGDGGIRCSNATQPMHYTKNPLVINPDDYAGGIGIWAALPTAINTTDEPDIDGVVIHLHARPQLQGKKTIDANFPAVVVTSCDSLPLFGNALIKRVVIAPPSALAYLEALNSNLPLGTLYCHTCQHPHLDLGDFAKNPHKKHFCGNCGVDSNWSKEPIVSSPLSELANKLTKNPDFVDSDRILDLRDYQNCQVKVWSSTPAVLWTSHLPQEAGIHVHIYQEKRKIVDDTFGQVTWFDGSQLERDKLLVTMLDKANKPAA
;
A
#
# COMPACT_ATOMS: atom_id res chain seq x y z
N MET A 1 -54.49 -20.54 -20.23
CA MET A 1 -54.34 -19.51 -19.17
C MET A 1 -52.86 -19.27 -19.01
N GLU A 2 -52.38 -18.19 -19.62
CA GLU A 2 -50.98 -17.76 -19.60
C GLU A 2 -50.58 -17.43 -18.16
N THR A 3 -49.52 -18.07 -17.69
CA THR A 3 -48.80 -17.66 -16.48
C THR A 3 -48.14 -16.32 -16.76
N GLY A 4 -48.82 -15.24 -16.40
CA GLY A 4 -48.26 -13.90 -16.39
C GLY A 4 -47.06 -13.86 -15.46
N LEU A 5 -45.86 -13.97 -16.04
CA LEU A 5 -44.62 -13.57 -15.39
C LEU A 5 -44.79 -12.10 -15.02
N ASN A 6 -45.04 -11.83 -13.74
CA ASN A 6 -44.78 -10.52 -13.15
C ASN A 6 -43.32 -10.20 -13.47
N LYS A 7 -43.08 -9.44 -14.54
CA LYS A 7 -41.80 -8.79 -14.78
C LYS A 7 -41.68 -7.76 -13.66
N GLY A 8 -41.08 -8.20 -12.55
CA GLY A 8 -40.78 -7.37 -11.40
C GLY A 8 -40.03 -6.13 -11.85
N SER A 9 -40.28 -5.02 -11.18
CA SER A 9 -39.52 -3.80 -11.41
C SER A 9 -38.05 -4.06 -11.09
N ASP A 10 -37.17 -3.72 -12.03
CA ASP A 10 -35.73 -3.85 -11.83
C ASP A 10 -35.16 -2.49 -11.42
N MET A 11 -34.44 -2.47 -10.30
CA MET A 11 -33.67 -1.30 -9.90
C MET A 11 -32.36 -1.26 -10.67
N ILE A 12 -32.09 -0.15 -11.33
CA ILE A 12 -30.86 0.09 -12.07
C ILE A 12 -30.31 1.48 -11.77
N ILE A 13 -29.07 1.73 -12.20
CA ILE A 13 -28.45 3.05 -12.11
C ILE A 13 -28.48 3.70 -13.49
N LYS A 14 -28.92 4.97 -13.55
CA LYS A 14 -28.82 5.81 -14.74
C LYS A 14 -27.83 6.95 -14.52
N ARG A 15 -27.05 7.22 -15.58
CA ARG A 15 -26.20 8.40 -15.71
C ARG A 15 -27.01 9.53 -16.32
N GLU A 16 -26.87 10.72 -15.78
CA GLU A 16 -27.40 11.96 -16.35
C GLU A 16 -26.29 13.01 -16.33
N ILE A 17 -25.92 13.53 -17.50
CA ILE A 17 -24.86 14.53 -17.62
C ILE A 17 -25.49 15.91 -17.54
N LYS A 18 -25.03 16.74 -16.60
CA LYS A 18 -25.38 18.16 -16.50
C LYS A 18 -24.13 18.98 -16.24
N ASN A 19 -23.91 20.04 -17.01
CA ASN A 19 -22.75 20.93 -16.83
C ASN A 19 -21.41 20.17 -16.79
N ASN A 20 -21.22 19.16 -17.65
CA ASN A 20 -20.06 18.26 -17.68
C ASN A 20 -19.85 17.40 -16.42
N VAL A 21 -20.81 17.36 -15.50
CA VAL A 21 -20.81 16.50 -14.33
C VAL A 21 -21.75 15.32 -14.58
N THR A 22 -21.28 14.10 -14.35
CA THR A 22 -22.09 12.89 -14.48
C THR A 22 -22.74 12.57 -13.15
N TYR A 23 -24.06 12.76 -13.07
CA TYR A 23 -24.86 12.42 -11.90
C TYR A 23 -25.37 10.99 -12.00
N LEU A 24 -25.31 10.25 -10.88
CA LEU A 24 -25.84 8.90 -10.78
C LEU A 24 -27.19 8.93 -10.07
N TYR A 25 -28.18 8.26 -10.65
CA TYR A 25 -29.50 8.11 -10.08
C TYR A 25 -29.87 6.64 -9.98
N LEU A 26 -30.42 6.24 -8.84
CA LEU A 26 -31.14 4.99 -8.71
C LEU A 26 -32.52 5.19 -9.34
N VAL A 27 -32.86 4.32 -10.29
CA VAL A 27 -34.14 4.35 -10.97
C VAL A 27 -34.79 2.98 -10.92
N GLU A 28 -36.11 2.98 -10.86
CA GLU A 28 -36.94 1.80 -11.04
C GLU A 28 -37.36 1.76 -12.51
N GLU A 29 -37.03 0.67 -13.21
CA GLU A 29 -37.59 0.40 -14.54
C GLU A 29 -38.71 -0.63 -14.44
N SER A 30 -39.86 -0.26 -14.97
CA SER A 30 -41.01 -1.15 -15.10
C SER A 30 -41.53 -1.10 -16.54
N TYR A 31 -42.11 -2.20 -17.00
CA TYR A 31 -42.79 -2.21 -18.29
C TYR A 31 -44.26 -1.81 -18.08
N SER A 32 -44.70 -0.75 -18.75
CA SER A 32 -46.12 -0.39 -18.79
C SER A 32 -46.80 -1.10 -19.97
N PRO A 33 -47.70 -2.07 -19.73
CA PRO A 33 -48.42 -2.75 -20.81
C PRO A 33 -49.28 -1.78 -21.62
N GLU A 34 -49.87 -0.79 -20.94
CA GLU A 34 -50.76 0.22 -21.55
C GLU A 34 -50.02 1.15 -22.51
N LYS A 35 -48.83 1.62 -22.12
CA LYS A 35 -48.04 2.54 -22.95
C LYS A 35 -47.10 1.83 -23.92
N LYS A 36 -47.04 0.49 -23.86
CA LYS A 36 -46.12 -0.39 -24.62
C LYS A 36 -44.67 0.11 -24.61
N ARG A 37 -44.24 0.70 -23.49
CA ARG A 37 -42.89 1.24 -23.31
C ARG A 37 -42.43 1.04 -21.88
N GLY A 38 -41.11 1.02 -21.69
CA GLY A 38 -40.51 1.08 -20.37
C GLY A 38 -40.81 2.44 -19.72
N GLU A 39 -41.21 2.41 -18.46
CA GLU A 39 -41.27 3.58 -17.60
C GLU A 39 -40.05 3.59 -16.69
N THR A 40 -39.48 4.77 -16.49
CA THR A 40 -38.36 4.97 -15.58
C THR A 40 -38.79 5.95 -14.51
N LYS A 41 -38.80 5.49 -13.26
CA LYS A 41 -39.05 6.34 -12.10
C LYS A 41 -37.74 6.62 -11.40
N LYS A 42 -37.34 7.89 -11.30
CA LYS A 42 -36.19 8.27 -10.47
C LYS A 42 -36.57 8.04 -9.00
N ILE A 43 -35.82 7.16 -8.34
CA ILE A 43 -36.01 6.87 -6.92
C ILE A 43 -35.18 7.86 -6.11
N LYS A 44 -33.87 7.96 -6.43
CA LYS A 44 -32.92 8.68 -5.58
C LYS A 44 -31.70 9.17 -6.36
N ALA A 45 -31.20 10.36 -6.00
CA ALA A 45 -29.89 10.83 -6.43
C ALA A 45 -28.79 10.15 -5.59
N LEU A 46 -27.81 9.55 -6.26
CA LEU A 46 -26.76 8.75 -5.62
C LEU A 46 -25.48 9.54 -5.36
N GLY A 47 -25.23 10.55 -6.19
CA GLY A 47 -24.03 11.39 -6.14
C GLY A 47 -23.51 11.68 -7.54
N VAL A 48 -22.23 12.04 -7.59
CA VAL A 48 -21.50 12.34 -8.82
C VAL A 48 -20.53 11.19 -9.09
N GLU A 49 -20.46 10.77 -10.36
CA GLU A 49 -19.41 9.88 -10.85
C GLU A 49 -18.16 10.72 -11.09
N GLU A 50 -17.08 10.42 -10.38
CA GLU A 50 -15.79 11.07 -10.57
C GLU A 50 -15.14 10.56 -11.86
N ALA A 51 -14.53 11.46 -12.62
CA ALA A 51 -13.67 11.06 -13.73
C ALA A 51 -12.40 10.41 -13.17
N ALA A 52 -11.85 9.43 -13.89
CA ALA A 52 -10.50 8.97 -13.60
C ALA A 52 -9.53 10.13 -13.89
N THR A 53 -9.03 10.76 -12.83
CA THR A 53 -8.09 11.89 -12.94
C THR A 53 -6.81 11.44 -13.65
N PRO A 54 -6.32 12.19 -14.64
CA PRO A 54 -5.05 11.89 -15.30
C PRO A 54 -3.88 11.93 -14.30
N LEU A 55 -2.90 11.05 -14.46
CA LEU A 55 -1.68 10.93 -13.63
C LEU A 55 -0.92 12.25 -13.39
N ASN A 56 -1.13 13.27 -14.22
CA ASN A 56 -0.35 14.51 -14.25
C ASN A 56 -0.85 15.62 -13.33
N SER A 57 -1.99 15.45 -12.64
CA SER A 57 -2.62 16.55 -11.88
C SER A 57 -2.31 16.54 -10.38
N ILE A 58 -1.24 15.87 -9.95
CA ILE A 58 -0.88 15.77 -8.53
C ILE A 58 -0.10 17.04 -8.12
N THR A 59 -0.62 17.75 -7.13
CA THR A 59 0.03 18.92 -6.50
C THR A 59 1.31 18.52 -5.73
N GLU A 60 2.10 19.52 -5.31
CA GLU A 60 3.26 19.31 -4.43
C GLU A 60 2.83 18.81 -3.05
N GLU A 61 1.74 19.35 -2.51
CA GLU A 61 1.09 18.84 -1.30
C GLU A 61 0.12 17.70 -1.65
N PHE A 62 0.27 16.56 -0.99
CA PHE A 62 -0.62 15.41 -1.13
C PHE A 62 -0.57 14.53 0.11
N ALA A 63 -1.59 13.68 0.26
CA ALA A 63 -1.62 12.65 1.28
C ALA A 63 -1.31 11.28 0.68
N VAL A 64 -0.74 10.39 1.50
CA VAL A 64 -0.68 8.95 1.24
C VAL A 64 -1.64 8.26 2.18
N VAL A 65 -2.43 7.32 1.64
CA VAL A 65 -3.49 6.60 2.34
C VAL A 65 -3.38 5.11 2.06
N TRP A 66 -3.61 4.30 3.09
CA TRP A 66 -3.68 2.85 2.96
C TRP A 66 -4.64 2.25 3.96
N ALA A 67 -5.09 1.04 3.69
CA ALA A 67 -5.81 0.23 4.68
C ALA A 67 -4.89 -0.88 5.18
N GLU A 68 -5.19 -1.42 6.36
CA GLU A 68 -4.59 -2.68 6.78
C GLU A 68 -5.06 -3.82 5.85
N GLY A 69 -4.11 -4.59 5.32
CA GLY A 69 -4.41 -5.81 4.55
C GLY A 69 -5.08 -5.63 3.19
N ARG A 70 -5.09 -4.43 2.59
CA ARG A 70 -5.62 -4.18 1.22
C ARG A 70 -4.58 -3.51 0.33
N THR A 71 -4.79 -3.55 -0.99
CA THR A 71 -3.85 -3.02 -1.99
C THR A 71 -3.64 -1.48 -1.83
N LEU A 72 -2.65 -0.89 -2.50
CA LEU A 72 -2.41 0.57 -2.52
C LEU A 72 -2.83 1.20 -3.86
N GLY A 73 -3.90 0.67 -4.45
CA GLY A 73 -4.40 1.03 -5.76
C GLY A 73 -4.61 2.53 -6.01
N ASN A 74 -4.86 3.32 -4.97
CA ASN A 74 -4.98 4.77 -5.02
C ASN A 74 -4.37 5.37 -3.76
N ALA A 75 -3.10 5.06 -3.51
CA ALA A 75 -2.39 5.52 -2.31
C ALA A 75 -2.42 7.05 -2.19
N VAL A 76 -2.47 7.77 -3.30
CA VAL A 76 -2.58 9.24 -3.32
C VAL A 76 -4.01 9.60 -3.74
N PRO A 77 -4.90 10.00 -2.83
CA PRO A 77 -6.27 10.32 -3.19
C PRO A 77 -6.32 11.59 -4.04
N PHE A 78 -7.18 11.57 -5.07
CA PHE A 78 -7.38 12.69 -6.00
C PHE A 78 -8.74 13.38 -5.82
N SER A 79 -9.71 12.73 -5.17
CA SER A 79 -11.03 13.30 -4.96
C SER A 79 -10.98 14.35 -3.85
N GLU A 80 -11.43 15.57 -4.14
CA GLU A 80 -11.60 16.64 -3.14
C GLU A 80 -12.45 16.16 -1.95
N ARG A 81 -13.42 15.27 -2.20
CA ARG A 81 -14.25 14.65 -1.17
C ARG A 81 -13.43 13.86 -0.15
N VAL A 82 -12.38 13.17 -0.59
CA VAL A 82 -11.49 12.42 0.28
C VAL A 82 -10.48 13.36 0.93
N ILE A 83 -9.87 14.25 0.14
CA ILE A 83 -8.85 15.19 0.61
C ILE A 83 -9.40 16.12 1.71
N GLY A 84 -10.62 16.63 1.55
CA GLY A 84 -11.25 17.52 2.53
C GLY A 84 -11.74 16.85 3.82
N GLN A 85 -11.50 15.55 4.01
CA GLN A 85 -11.92 14.79 5.19
C GLN A 85 -10.73 14.28 6.02
N PHE A 86 -9.50 14.65 5.67
CA PHE A 86 -8.36 14.33 6.51
C PHE A 86 -8.44 15.09 7.85
N PRO A 87 -8.09 14.43 8.96
CA PRO A 87 -7.94 15.12 10.24
C PRO A 87 -6.83 16.20 10.21
N GLU A 88 -6.82 17.05 11.22
CA GLU A 88 -5.81 18.11 11.37
C GLU A 88 -4.39 17.56 11.58
N ALA A 89 -4.26 16.40 12.22
CA ALA A 89 -2.96 15.76 12.44
C ALA A 89 -2.23 15.43 11.12
N GLU A 90 -0.89 15.54 11.11
CA GLU A 90 -0.07 15.26 9.91
C GLU A 90 -0.08 13.79 9.50
N SER A 91 -0.27 12.88 10.45
CA SER A 91 -0.44 11.45 10.18
C SER A 91 -1.38 10.84 11.21
N GLY A 92 -1.93 9.68 10.89
CA GLY A 92 -2.76 8.96 11.83
C GLY A 92 -3.25 7.61 11.31
N ASN A 93 -3.82 6.86 12.23
CA ASN A 93 -4.40 5.55 12.01
C ASN A 93 -5.90 5.57 12.24
N GLY A 94 -6.59 4.56 11.73
CA GLY A 94 -7.97 4.28 12.11
C GLY A 94 -9.04 5.24 11.57
N VAL A 95 -8.74 6.08 10.58
CA VAL A 95 -9.69 7.10 10.11
C VAL A 95 -10.71 6.51 9.14
N ILE A 96 -11.94 7.00 9.15
CA ILE A 96 -12.97 6.59 8.20
C ILE A 96 -13.04 7.60 7.06
N LEU A 97 -12.56 7.22 5.88
CA LEU A 97 -12.60 8.08 4.69
C LEU A 97 -13.84 7.80 3.84
N PRO A 98 -14.34 8.80 3.09
CA PRO A 98 -15.48 8.58 2.21
C PRO A 98 -15.10 7.71 1.01
N CYS A 99 -16.09 7.05 0.42
CA CYS A 99 -15.89 6.27 -0.80
C CYS A 99 -15.51 7.19 -1.97
N ASP A 100 -14.60 6.76 -2.83
CA ASP A 100 -14.31 7.42 -4.10
C ASP A 100 -14.67 6.45 -5.22
N ILE A 101 -15.76 6.69 -5.94
CA ILE A 101 -16.41 5.70 -6.80
C ILE A 101 -16.22 6.10 -8.26
N VAL A 102 -15.55 5.22 -9.01
CA VAL A 102 -15.28 5.40 -10.44
C VAL A 102 -15.89 4.27 -11.27
N PRO A 103 -16.24 4.52 -12.54
CA PRO A 103 -16.76 3.48 -13.42
C PRO A 103 -15.69 2.41 -13.73
N CYS A 104 -16.10 1.15 -13.71
CA CYS A 104 -15.21 -0.02 -13.85
C CYS A 104 -15.81 -1.06 -14.82
N GLY A 105 -16.35 -0.57 -15.94
CA GLY A 105 -16.94 -1.40 -16.99
C GLY A 105 -18.26 -2.05 -16.59
N LYS A 106 -18.45 -3.30 -16.98
CA LYS A 106 -19.69 -4.07 -16.75
C LYS A 106 -19.39 -5.42 -16.09
N PHE A 107 -20.34 -5.92 -15.31
CA PHE A 107 -20.38 -7.30 -14.84
C PHE A 107 -20.68 -8.25 -16.01
N ARG A 108 -20.50 -9.57 -15.78
CA ARG A 108 -20.76 -10.62 -16.79
C ARG A 108 -22.22 -10.64 -17.29
N ASN A 109 -23.16 -10.18 -16.47
CA ASN A 109 -24.57 -10.05 -16.82
C ASN A 109 -24.90 -8.73 -17.57
N GLY A 110 -23.90 -7.93 -17.93
CA GLY A 110 -24.07 -6.66 -18.63
C GLY A 110 -24.43 -5.46 -17.75
N ALA A 111 -24.67 -5.65 -16.45
CA ALA A 111 -24.90 -4.56 -15.52
C ALA A 111 -23.65 -3.69 -15.37
N GLN A 112 -23.83 -2.38 -15.16
CA GLN A 112 -22.72 -1.48 -14.90
C GLN A 112 -22.01 -1.85 -13.59
N ARG A 113 -20.69 -1.67 -13.57
CA ARG A 113 -19.84 -1.96 -12.42
C ARG A 113 -19.04 -0.71 -12.07
N TRP A 114 -18.90 -0.45 -10.78
CA TRP A 114 -18.05 0.62 -10.26
C TRP A 114 -16.97 0.07 -9.36
N TRP A 115 -16.00 0.91 -9.08
CA TRP A 115 -14.86 0.62 -8.24
C TRP A 115 -14.70 1.70 -7.18
N CYS A 116 -14.58 1.31 -5.91
CA CYS A 116 -14.18 2.24 -4.87
C CYS A 116 -12.66 2.34 -4.80
N ARG A 117 -12.06 3.47 -5.19
CA ARG A 117 -10.60 3.68 -5.13
C ARG A 117 -10.07 3.74 -3.70
N THR A 118 -10.82 4.33 -2.78
CA THR A 118 -10.44 4.44 -1.36
C THR A 118 -10.35 3.07 -0.69
N HIS A 119 -11.42 2.28 -0.75
CA HIS A 119 -11.54 1.02 0.00
C HIS A 119 -11.34 -0.24 -0.85
N GLN A 120 -11.12 -0.04 -2.15
CA GLN A 120 -10.73 -1.06 -3.11
C GLN A 120 -11.67 -2.26 -3.13
N VAL A 121 -12.92 -1.97 -3.45
CA VAL A 121 -13.94 -2.99 -3.66
C VAL A 121 -14.87 -2.60 -4.81
N HIS A 122 -15.35 -3.59 -5.55
CA HIS A 122 -16.38 -3.36 -6.58
C HIS A 122 -17.70 -2.98 -5.94
N TRP A 123 -18.47 -2.18 -6.67
CA TRP A 123 -19.80 -1.75 -6.27
C TRP A 123 -20.75 -1.82 -7.47
N GLY A 124 -22.04 -1.96 -7.20
CA GLY A 124 -23.11 -2.02 -8.18
C GLY A 124 -23.79 -3.39 -8.31
N ILE A 125 -23.62 -4.28 -7.33
CA ILE A 125 -24.38 -5.54 -7.26
C ILE A 125 -25.78 -5.31 -6.67
N LYS A 126 -26.67 -6.30 -6.76
CA LYS A 126 -28.05 -6.17 -6.25
C LYS A 126 -28.12 -5.75 -4.78
N ALA A 127 -27.23 -6.28 -3.93
CA ALA A 127 -27.16 -5.92 -2.51
C ALA A 127 -26.82 -4.44 -2.31
N ASP A 128 -25.90 -3.89 -3.10
CA ASP A 128 -25.55 -2.47 -3.07
C ASP A 128 -26.74 -1.59 -3.43
N LEU A 129 -27.47 -1.97 -4.49
CA LEU A 129 -28.66 -1.22 -4.94
C LEU A 129 -29.76 -1.23 -3.88
N GLN A 130 -29.97 -2.37 -3.22
CA GLN A 130 -30.91 -2.50 -2.11
C GLN A 130 -30.50 -1.65 -0.91
N GLN A 131 -29.21 -1.67 -0.54
CA GLN A 131 -28.69 -0.84 0.56
C GLN A 131 -28.98 0.64 0.32
N VAL A 132 -28.75 1.13 -0.90
CA VAL A 132 -28.96 2.55 -1.20
C VAL A 132 -30.43 2.92 -1.38
N ALA A 133 -31.28 1.97 -1.80
CA ALA A 133 -32.72 2.17 -1.83
C ALA A 133 -33.31 2.34 -0.42
N GLN A 134 -32.75 1.66 0.58
CA GLN A 134 -33.24 1.66 1.96
C GLN A 134 -32.57 2.71 2.87
N GLY A 135 -31.35 3.14 2.53
CA GLY A 135 -30.56 4.05 3.37
C GLY A 135 -30.46 5.47 2.82
N ASP A 136 -29.98 6.40 3.65
CA ASP A 136 -29.96 7.83 3.33
C ASP A 136 -28.66 8.32 2.67
N GLY A 137 -27.55 7.61 2.83
CA GLY A 137 -26.17 8.10 2.60
C GLY A 137 -25.56 8.03 1.19
N GLY A 138 -26.35 7.93 0.11
CA GLY A 138 -25.81 7.85 -1.26
C GLY A 138 -24.96 6.59 -1.52
N ILE A 139 -23.98 6.66 -2.43
CA ILE A 139 -23.11 5.49 -2.74
C ILE A 139 -22.14 5.21 -1.60
N ARG A 140 -22.25 3.99 -1.05
CA ARG A 140 -21.39 3.46 0.00
C ARG A 140 -20.94 2.05 -0.40
N CYS A 141 -19.63 1.81 -0.46
CA CYS A 141 -19.11 0.48 -0.73
C CYS A 141 -19.19 -0.41 0.52
N SER A 142 -19.08 -1.73 0.36
CA SER A 142 -19.13 -2.69 1.47
C SER A 142 -18.07 -2.45 2.55
N ASN A 143 -16.97 -1.79 2.19
CA ASN A 143 -15.83 -1.51 3.06
C ASN A 143 -15.82 -0.05 3.56
N ALA A 144 -16.91 0.69 3.46
CA ALA A 144 -16.93 2.13 3.78
C ALA A 144 -16.80 2.47 5.28
N THR A 145 -16.67 1.49 6.15
CA THR A 145 -16.29 1.64 7.57
C THR A 145 -14.91 1.09 7.84
N GLN A 146 -14.17 0.69 6.81
CA GLN A 146 -12.83 0.17 6.99
C GLN A 146 -11.93 1.31 7.50
N PRO A 147 -11.20 1.10 8.60
CA PRO A 147 -10.24 2.08 9.07
C PRO A 147 -9.08 2.21 8.08
N MET A 148 -8.68 3.46 7.84
CA MET A 148 -7.60 3.84 6.93
C MET A 148 -6.50 4.55 7.71
N HIS A 149 -5.26 4.29 7.32
CA HIS A 149 -4.07 5.00 7.76
C HIS A 149 -3.71 6.07 6.74
N TYR A 150 -3.09 7.15 7.21
CA TYR A 150 -2.67 8.23 6.33
C TYR A 150 -1.45 8.98 6.84
N THR A 151 -0.78 9.65 5.91
CA THR A 151 0.16 10.73 6.19
C THR A 151 -0.05 11.84 5.16
N LYS A 152 -0.19 13.06 5.62
CA LYS A 152 -0.10 14.27 4.79
C LYS A 152 1.37 14.57 4.55
N ASN A 153 1.67 15.18 3.40
CA ASN A 153 2.99 15.67 3.04
C ASN A 153 4.12 14.68 3.37
N PRO A 154 4.05 13.43 2.85
CA PRO A 154 5.07 12.42 3.14
C PRO A 154 6.46 12.93 2.72
N LEU A 155 7.50 12.39 3.34
CA LEU A 155 8.86 12.67 2.90
C LEU A 155 9.03 12.25 1.43
N VAL A 156 9.37 13.23 0.60
CA VAL A 156 9.66 13.03 -0.82
C VAL A 156 11.17 13.02 -1.02
N ILE A 157 11.70 11.96 -1.64
CA ILE A 157 13.12 11.79 -1.91
C ILE A 157 13.35 11.74 -3.42
N ASN A 158 14.29 12.56 -3.88
CA ASN A 158 14.88 12.45 -5.20
C ASN A 158 16.22 11.71 -5.06
N PRO A 159 16.41 10.53 -5.69
CA PRO A 159 17.66 9.78 -5.63
C PRO A 159 18.91 10.57 -6.05
N ASP A 160 18.76 11.54 -6.95
CA ASP A 160 19.89 12.34 -7.46
C ASP A 160 20.47 13.29 -6.38
N ASP A 161 19.70 13.62 -5.35
CA ASP A 161 20.15 14.49 -4.24
C ASP A 161 21.08 13.77 -3.25
N TYR A 162 21.21 12.43 -3.36
CA TYR A 162 21.88 11.58 -2.38
C TYR A 162 22.94 10.68 -3.02
N ALA A 163 24.00 11.30 -3.54
CA ALA A 163 25.12 10.60 -4.18
C ALA A 163 25.81 9.58 -3.24
N GLY A 164 25.73 9.79 -1.92
CA GLY A 164 26.26 8.88 -0.90
C GLY A 164 25.45 7.61 -0.66
N GLY A 165 24.28 7.51 -1.27
CA GLY A 165 23.40 6.35 -1.17
C GLY A 165 22.19 6.60 -0.27
N ILE A 166 21.14 5.87 -0.60
CA ILE A 166 19.86 5.79 0.09
C ILE A 166 19.64 4.32 0.44
N GLY A 167 19.27 4.06 1.69
CA GLY A 167 18.72 2.79 2.14
C GLY A 167 17.30 3.00 2.66
N ILE A 168 16.35 2.22 2.16
CA ILE A 168 14.95 2.24 2.61
C ILE A 168 14.55 0.83 3.01
N TRP A 169 14.03 0.65 4.22
CA TRP A 169 13.57 -0.64 4.73
C TRP A 169 12.12 -0.59 5.19
N ALA A 170 11.45 -1.73 5.15
CA ALA A 170 10.33 -1.99 6.04
C ALA A 170 10.90 -2.19 7.45
N ALA A 171 10.78 -1.19 8.31
CA ALA A 171 11.16 -1.31 9.70
C ALA A 171 10.11 -2.16 10.42
N LEU A 172 10.57 -3.26 11.02
CA LEU A 172 9.76 -4.19 11.79
C LEU A 172 10.02 -3.97 13.29
N PRO A 173 9.07 -4.36 14.16
CA PRO A 173 9.29 -4.36 15.60
C PRO A 173 10.53 -5.21 15.92
N THR A 174 11.22 -4.91 17.01
CA THR A 174 12.30 -5.75 17.52
C THR A 174 11.83 -7.19 17.69
N ALA A 175 12.72 -8.15 17.47
CA ALA A 175 12.49 -9.52 17.94
C ALA A 175 12.53 -9.55 19.47
N ILE A 176 13.53 -8.89 20.05
CA ILE A 176 13.74 -8.79 21.51
C ILE A 176 13.95 -7.31 21.86
N ASN A 177 13.21 -6.84 22.87
CA ASN A 177 13.39 -5.52 23.47
C ASN A 177 13.32 -5.68 24.99
N THR A 178 14.44 -5.38 25.67
CA THR A 178 14.53 -5.39 27.14
C THR A 178 14.58 -3.97 27.72
N THR A 179 14.37 -2.95 26.89
CA THR A 179 14.28 -1.56 27.32
C THR A 179 12.87 -1.24 27.81
N ASP A 180 12.72 -0.15 28.54
CA ASP A 180 11.40 0.38 28.94
C ASP A 180 10.72 1.18 27.82
N GLU A 181 11.39 1.36 26.68
CA GLU A 181 10.84 2.07 25.53
C GLU A 181 9.89 1.15 24.75
N PRO A 182 8.71 1.64 24.37
CA PRO A 182 7.83 0.88 23.49
C PRO A 182 8.53 0.60 22.16
N ASP A 183 8.19 -0.55 21.59
CA ASP A 183 8.59 -0.88 20.23
C ASP A 183 7.75 -0.10 19.22
N ILE A 184 8.14 -0.14 17.95
CA ILE A 184 7.23 0.33 16.89
C ILE A 184 6.00 -0.57 16.83
N ASP A 185 4.84 0.03 16.59
CA ASP A 185 3.59 -0.68 16.38
C ASP A 185 3.41 -0.97 14.88
N GLY A 186 3.33 -2.24 14.51
CA GLY A 186 3.27 -2.68 13.12
C GLY A 186 4.54 -2.40 12.32
N VAL A 187 4.39 -1.78 11.13
CA VAL A 187 5.49 -1.50 10.19
C VAL A 187 5.56 -0.01 9.91
N VAL A 188 6.77 0.52 9.87
CA VAL A 188 7.08 1.89 9.41
C VAL A 188 8.16 1.86 8.34
N ILE A 189 8.40 2.98 7.66
CA ILE A 189 9.44 3.10 6.65
C ILE A 189 10.69 3.71 7.27
N HIS A 190 11.74 2.92 7.41
CA HIS A 190 13.03 3.42 7.90
C HIS A 190 13.88 3.89 6.73
N LEU A 191 14.46 5.08 6.85
CA LEU A 191 15.23 5.70 5.78
C LEU A 191 16.59 6.20 6.27
N HIS A 192 17.63 5.75 5.57
CA HIS A 192 18.96 6.32 5.61
C HIS A 192 19.25 7.05 4.31
N ALA A 193 19.77 8.29 4.39
CA ALA A 193 20.21 9.01 3.20
C ALA A 193 21.48 9.83 3.45
N ARG A 194 22.38 9.83 2.46
CA ARG A 194 23.69 10.51 2.48
C ARG A 194 23.83 11.39 1.23
N PRO A 195 23.93 12.73 1.38
CA PRO A 195 24.09 13.61 0.23
C PRO A 195 25.39 13.37 -0.53
N GLN A 196 26.44 12.98 0.18
CA GLN A 196 27.80 12.82 -0.35
C GLN A 196 28.35 11.42 -0.13
N LEU A 197 29.15 10.93 -1.08
CA LEU A 197 29.90 9.68 -0.96
C LEU A 197 30.72 9.66 0.34
N GLN A 198 30.59 8.58 1.11
CA GLN A 198 31.22 8.40 2.43
C GLN A 198 30.87 9.50 3.46
N GLY A 199 29.89 10.36 3.16
CA GLY A 199 29.44 11.41 4.05
C GLY A 199 28.59 10.90 5.22
N LYS A 200 28.36 11.78 6.19
CA LYS A 200 27.42 11.51 7.29
C LYS A 200 26.00 11.37 6.75
N LYS A 201 25.20 10.55 7.42
CA LYS A 201 23.78 10.41 7.13
C LYS A 201 23.09 11.71 7.55
N THR A 202 22.35 12.32 6.65
CA THR A 202 21.52 13.49 6.94
C THR A 202 20.11 13.09 7.29
N ILE A 203 19.68 11.89 6.88
CA ILE A 203 18.42 11.29 7.30
C ILE A 203 18.72 9.92 7.89
N ASP A 204 18.15 9.71 9.07
CA ASP A 204 18.13 8.46 9.84
C ASP A 204 16.91 8.48 10.74
N ALA A 205 15.78 8.07 10.17
CA ALA A 205 14.49 8.17 10.85
C ALA A 205 13.46 7.21 10.27
N ASN A 206 12.42 6.99 11.06
CA ASN A 206 11.21 6.28 10.65
C ASN A 206 10.16 7.28 10.15
N PHE A 207 9.47 6.91 9.09
CA PHE A 207 8.41 7.68 8.46
C PHE A 207 7.16 6.81 8.28
N PRO A 208 5.94 7.38 8.38
CA PRO A 208 4.71 6.64 8.08
C PRO A 208 4.67 6.12 6.64
N ALA A 209 5.14 6.93 5.69
CA ALA A 209 5.36 6.55 4.30
C ALA A 209 6.45 7.46 3.69
N VAL A 210 7.11 6.97 2.65
CA VAL A 210 8.10 7.71 1.86
C VAL A 210 7.70 7.68 0.40
N VAL A 211 7.98 8.75 -0.34
CA VAL A 211 7.76 8.81 -1.79
C VAL A 211 9.09 9.00 -2.50
N VAL A 212 9.43 8.08 -3.40
CA VAL A 212 10.60 8.21 -4.27
C VAL A 212 10.16 8.79 -5.61
N THR A 213 10.82 9.84 -6.06
CA THR A 213 10.49 10.55 -7.29
C THR A 213 11.41 10.15 -8.44
N SER A 214 10.91 10.26 -9.66
CA SER A 214 11.71 10.07 -10.87
C SER A 214 12.71 11.21 -10.98
N CYS A 215 13.95 10.86 -11.30
CA CYS A 215 14.97 11.82 -11.64
C CYS A 215 15.15 11.93 -13.16
N ASP A 216 15.75 13.03 -13.61
CA ASP A 216 15.97 13.31 -15.04
C ASP A 216 16.86 12.26 -15.73
N SER A 217 17.65 11.52 -14.94
CA SER A 217 18.55 10.48 -15.43
C SER A 217 17.87 9.13 -15.68
N LEU A 218 16.68 8.85 -15.11
CA LEU A 218 16.03 7.55 -15.26
C LEU A 218 14.49 7.60 -15.06
N PRO A 219 13.67 7.34 -16.09
CA PRO A 219 12.23 7.18 -15.89
C PRO A 219 11.95 5.94 -15.03
N LEU A 220 11.29 6.13 -13.88
CA LEU A 220 11.01 5.07 -12.90
C LEU A 220 10.12 3.96 -13.44
N PHE A 221 9.24 4.26 -14.39
CA PHE A 221 8.31 3.31 -14.99
C PHE A 221 8.28 3.43 -16.52
N GLY A 222 7.73 2.41 -17.18
CA GLY A 222 7.48 2.41 -18.63
C GLY A 222 6.53 3.51 -19.11
N ASN A 223 5.83 4.19 -18.18
CA ASN A 223 4.98 5.34 -18.46
C ASN A 223 5.59 6.61 -17.83
N ALA A 224 6.04 7.53 -18.68
CA ALA A 224 6.67 8.79 -18.28
C ALA A 224 5.78 9.72 -17.43
N LEU A 225 4.47 9.45 -17.38
CA LEU A 225 3.53 10.18 -16.53
C LEU A 225 3.61 9.76 -15.06
N ILE A 226 4.15 8.57 -14.76
CA ILE A 226 4.32 8.10 -13.39
C ILE A 226 5.69 8.55 -12.89
N LYS A 227 5.68 9.64 -12.13
CA LYS A 227 6.90 10.27 -11.59
C LYS A 227 7.18 9.94 -10.13
N ARG A 228 6.34 9.12 -9.49
CA ARG A 228 6.39 8.88 -8.04
C ARG A 228 6.13 7.40 -7.73
N VAL A 229 6.88 6.87 -6.78
CA VAL A 229 6.64 5.56 -6.14
C VAL A 229 6.34 5.80 -4.68
N VAL A 230 5.14 5.40 -4.26
CA VAL A 230 4.78 5.43 -2.84
C VAL A 230 5.29 4.15 -2.18
N ILE A 231 6.10 4.31 -1.15
CA ILE A 231 6.54 3.26 -0.25
C ILE A 231 5.77 3.44 1.06
N ALA A 232 4.70 2.66 1.24
CA ALA A 232 3.91 2.66 2.46
C ALA A 232 4.01 1.29 3.16
N PRO A 233 3.68 1.19 4.46
CA PRO A 233 3.92 0.00 5.28
C PRO A 233 3.44 -1.32 4.66
N PRO A 234 2.20 -1.47 4.15
CA PRO A 234 1.75 -2.74 3.62
C PRO A 234 2.50 -3.13 2.33
N SER A 235 2.90 -2.17 1.49
CA SER A 235 3.71 -2.45 0.29
C SER A 235 5.14 -2.84 0.62
N ALA A 236 5.75 -2.18 1.61
CA ALA A 236 7.11 -2.47 2.02
C ALA A 236 7.19 -3.84 2.70
N LEU A 237 6.23 -4.16 3.57
CA LEU A 237 6.13 -5.48 4.21
C LEU A 237 5.91 -6.60 3.19
N ALA A 238 4.93 -6.48 2.31
CA ALA A 238 4.65 -7.51 1.30
C ALA A 238 5.85 -7.74 0.35
N TYR A 239 6.57 -6.67 -0.01
CA TYR A 239 7.78 -6.79 -0.81
C TYR A 239 8.91 -7.48 -0.05
N LEU A 240 9.12 -7.14 1.23
CA LEU A 240 10.08 -7.81 2.10
C LEU A 240 9.75 -9.30 2.25
N GLU A 241 8.50 -9.66 2.52
CA GLU A 241 8.05 -11.05 2.64
C GLU A 241 8.30 -11.83 1.33
N ALA A 242 8.04 -11.20 0.18
CA ALA A 242 8.30 -11.79 -1.13
C ALA A 242 9.80 -12.00 -1.39
N LEU A 243 10.66 -11.05 -1.01
CA LEU A 243 12.12 -11.20 -1.09
C LEU A 243 12.61 -12.35 -0.21
N ASN A 244 12.19 -12.39 1.06
CA ASN A 244 12.59 -13.44 2.00
C ASN A 244 12.10 -14.83 1.57
N SER A 245 10.95 -14.90 0.89
CA SER A 245 10.39 -16.15 0.36
C SER A 245 10.87 -16.48 -1.05
N ASN A 246 11.78 -15.67 -1.62
CA ASN A 246 12.30 -15.80 -2.98
C ASN A 246 11.19 -15.96 -4.04
N LEU A 247 10.12 -15.16 -3.92
CA LEU A 247 9.00 -15.19 -4.87
C LEU A 247 9.40 -14.50 -6.18
N PRO A 248 8.86 -14.93 -7.33
CA PRO A 248 9.05 -14.26 -8.62
C PRO A 248 8.38 -12.89 -8.62
N LEU A 249 9.14 -11.86 -8.26
CA LEU A 249 8.72 -10.47 -8.27
C LEU A 249 8.79 -9.88 -9.68
N GLY A 250 7.85 -8.99 -9.99
CA GLY A 250 7.87 -8.20 -11.21
C GLY A 250 6.97 -6.99 -11.11
N THR A 251 6.78 -6.29 -12.23
CA THR A 251 5.86 -5.15 -12.32
C THR A 251 4.98 -5.32 -13.55
N LEU A 252 3.67 -5.37 -13.32
CA LEU A 252 2.65 -5.36 -14.37
C LEU A 252 1.97 -3.99 -14.40
N TYR A 253 1.65 -3.51 -15.60
CA TYR A 253 0.90 -2.28 -15.81
C TYR A 253 -0.53 -2.60 -16.23
N CYS A 254 -1.48 -1.82 -15.72
CA CYS A 254 -2.86 -1.99 -16.12
C CYS A 254 -3.03 -1.62 -17.59
N HIS A 255 -3.60 -2.51 -18.41
CA HIS A 255 -3.83 -2.22 -19.84
C HIS A 255 -4.82 -1.06 -20.07
N THR A 256 -5.65 -0.75 -19.07
CA THR A 256 -6.68 0.30 -19.16
C THR A 256 -6.17 1.65 -18.67
N CYS A 257 -5.62 1.73 -17.44
CA CYS A 257 -5.21 3.00 -16.83
C CYS A 257 -3.69 3.17 -16.69
N GLN A 258 -2.90 2.19 -17.14
CA GLN A 258 -1.44 2.16 -17.10
C GLN A 258 -0.79 2.34 -15.72
N HIS A 259 -1.56 2.32 -14.64
CA HIS A 259 -1.00 2.31 -13.30
C HIS A 259 -0.29 0.96 -13.02
N PRO A 260 0.83 0.99 -12.28
CA PRO A 260 1.53 -0.22 -11.90
C PRO A 260 0.69 -0.98 -10.88
N HIS A 261 0.68 -2.30 -11.01
CA HIS A 261 -0.03 -3.19 -10.11
C HIS A 261 0.78 -3.43 -8.85
N LEU A 262 0.09 -3.35 -7.71
CA LEU A 262 0.59 -3.78 -6.42
C LEU A 262 -0.32 -4.88 -5.89
N ASP A 263 0.21 -6.08 -5.82
CA ASP A 263 -0.42 -7.20 -5.14
C ASP A 263 -0.15 -7.08 -3.63
N LEU A 264 -1.18 -7.25 -2.81
CA LEU A 264 -1.11 -7.28 -1.34
C LEU A 264 -1.97 -8.43 -0.79
N GLY A 265 -1.76 -8.76 0.49
CA GLY A 265 -2.44 -9.89 1.14
C GLY A 265 -2.13 -11.21 0.45
N ASP A 266 -3.14 -12.04 0.23
CA ASP A 266 -2.96 -13.37 -0.38
C ASP A 266 -2.36 -13.31 -1.80
N PHE A 267 -2.61 -12.22 -2.54
CA PHE A 267 -2.04 -12.01 -3.87
C PHE A 267 -0.53 -11.71 -3.82
N ALA A 268 -0.02 -11.18 -2.72
CA ALA A 268 1.42 -10.97 -2.53
C ALA A 268 2.16 -12.25 -2.08
N LYS A 269 1.42 -13.23 -1.56
CA LYS A 269 1.99 -14.49 -1.03
C LYS A 269 2.09 -15.59 -2.09
N ASN A 270 1.28 -15.49 -3.15
CA ASN A 270 1.16 -16.52 -4.17
C ASN A 270 1.32 -15.92 -5.57
N PRO A 271 2.38 -16.27 -6.31
CA PRO A 271 2.54 -15.85 -7.69
C PRO A 271 1.34 -16.28 -8.55
N HIS A 272 0.82 -15.36 -9.36
CA HIS A 272 -0.38 -15.60 -10.15
C HIS A 272 -0.34 -14.83 -11.46
N LYS A 273 -1.18 -15.24 -12.43
CA LYS A 273 -1.23 -14.60 -13.75
C LYS A 273 -2.25 -13.47 -13.83
N LYS A 274 -3.36 -13.56 -13.09
CA LYS A 274 -4.49 -12.61 -13.19
C LYS A 274 -4.41 -11.56 -12.10
N HIS A 275 -4.03 -10.34 -12.46
CA HIS A 275 -3.87 -9.26 -11.50
C HIS A 275 -5.02 -8.29 -11.50
N PHE A 276 -5.27 -7.74 -10.32
CA PHE A 276 -6.35 -6.82 -10.06
C PHE A 276 -5.83 -5.38 -9.98
N CYS A 277 -6.34 -4.47 -10.82
CA CYS A 277 -5.88 -3.08 -10.78
C CYS A 277 -6.56 -2.32 -9.65
N GLY A 278 -5.82 -2.03 -8.58
CA GLY A 278 -6.35 -1.26 -7.45
C GLY A 278 -6.75 0.20 -7.79
N ASN A 279 -6.25 0.77 -8.89
CA ASN A 279 -6.60 2.15 -9.28
C ASN A 279 -7.95 2.24 -10.02
N CYS A 280 -8.14 1.46 -11.08
CA CYS A 280 -9.35 1.55 -11.91
C CYS A 280 -10.34 0.39 -11.72
N GLY A 281 -9.97 -0.61 -10.91
CA GLY A 281 -10.78 -1.78 -10.61
C GLY A 281 -10.85 -2.84 -11.72
N VAL A 282 -10.15 -2.64 -12.83
CA VAL A 282 -10.10 -3.62 -13.93
C VAL A 282 -9.39 -4.87 -13.46
N ASP A 283 -10.07 -6.00 -13.61
CA ASP A 283 -9.58 -7.32 -13.19
C ASP A 283 -9.11 -8.19 -14.36
N SER A 284 -9.03 -7.65 -15.58
CA SER A 284 -8.61 -8.38 -16.79
C SER A 284 -7.15 -8.12 -17.17
N ASN A 285 -6.27 -7.90 -16.18
CA ASN A 285 -4.84 -7.74 -16.42
C ASN A 285 -4.14 -9.08 -16.24
N TRP A 286 -3.32 -9.46 -17.21
CA TRP A 286 -2.65 -10.76 -17.21
C TRP A 286 -1.15 -10.59 -17.45
N SER A 287 -0.34 -11.15 -16.55
CA SER A 287 1.09 -11.34 -16.76
C SER A 287 1.34 -12.58 -17.63
N LYS A 288 2.49 -12.61 -18.31
CA LYS A 288 2.87 -13.78 -19.14
C LYS A 288 3.10 -15.01 -18.27
N GLU A 289 3.85 -14.83 -17.18
CA GLU A 289 4.14 -15.86 -16.19
C GLU A 289 3.61 -15.48 -14.80
N PRO A 290 3.38 -16.46 -13.90
CA PRO A 290 2.93 -16.16 -12.55
C PRO A 290 3.97 -15.32 -11.82
N ILE A 291 3.57 -14.15 -11.33
CA ILE A 291 4.43 -13.23 -10.58
C ILE A 291 3.67 -12.67 -9.37
N VAL A 292 4.41 -12.07 -8.46
CA VAL A 292 3.88 -11.08 -7.50
C VAL A 292 4.23 -9.71 -8.05
N SER A 293 3.21 -8.93 -8.45
CA SER A 293 3.42 -7.60 -9.01
C SER A 293 3.61 -6.57 -7.91
N SER A 294 4.71 -5.82 -7.96
CA SER A 294 4.96 -4.68 -7.10
C SER A 294 5.70 -3.57 -7.85
N PRO A 295 5.28 -2.29 -7.74
CA PRO A 295 6.06 -1.16 -8.24
C PRO A 295 7.44 -1.04 -7.56
N LEU A 296 7.61 -1.62 -6.36
CA LEU A 296 8.89 -1.61 -5.65
C LEU A 296 9.94 -2.49 -6.34
N SER A 297 9.51 -3.52 -7.07
CA SER A 297 10.43 -4.36 -7.85
C SER A 297 11.12 -3.55 -8.96
N GLU A 298 10.36 -2.77 -9.73
CA GLU A 298 10.94 -1.93 -10.77
C GLU A 298 11.78 -0.77 -10.19
N LEU A 299 11.35 -0.19 -9.07
CA LEU A 299 12.14 0.81 -8.34
C LEU A 299 13.52 0.24 -7.95
N ALA A 300 13.53 -0.92 -7.29
CA ALA A 300 14.76 -1.59 -6.86
C ALA A 300 15.63 -2.00 -8.06
N ASN A 301 15.06 -2.62 -9.09
CA ASN A 301 15.79 -3.06 -10.28
C ASN A 301 16.50 -1.90 -11.00
N LYS A 302 15.94 -0.70 -10.95
CA LYS A 302 16.48 0.49 -11.63
C LYS A 302 17.52 1.23 -10.81
N LEU A 303 17.32 1.32 -9.50
CA LEU A 303 18.09 2.22 -8.65
C LEU A 303 19.05 1.51 -7.69
N THR A 304 18.83 0.23 -7.41
CA THR A 304 19.74 -0.54 -6.55
C THR A 304 21.07 -0.74 -7.27
N LYS A 305 22.14 -0.23 -6.67
CA LYS A 305 23.47 -0.28 -7.28
C LYS A 305 24.28 -1.51 -6.87
N ASN A 306 24.00 -2.04 -5.68
CA ASN A 306 24.60 -3.27 -5.20
C ASN A 306 23.51 -4.14 -4.54
N PRO A 307 23.08 -5.24 -5.18
CA PRO A 307 22.07 -6.13 -4.62
C PRO A 307 22.64 -7.11 -3.59
N ASP A 308 23.96 -7.18 -3.43
CA ASP A 308 24.60 -8.16 -2.57
C ASP A 308 24.22 -7.92 -1.09
N PHE A 309 23.84 -9.01 -0.43
CA PHE A 309 23.55 -9.06 0.99
C PHE A 309 24.53 -10.04 1.63
N VAL A 310 25.56 -9.48 2.27
CA VAL A 310 26.75 -10.22 2.70
C VAL A 310 26.67 -10.47 4.20
N ASP A 311 26.91 -11.71 4.63
CA ASP A 311 26.94 -12.06 6.04
C ASP A 311 28.08 -11.34 6.77
N SER A 312 27.73 -10.76 7.91
CA SER A 312 28.71 -10.18 8.83
C SER A 312 29.58 -11.28 9.44
N ASP A 313 30.90 -11.06 9.53
CA ASP A 313 31.84 -11.95 10.22
C ASP A 313 31.99 -11.63 11.72
N ARG A 314 31.30 -10.58 12.18
CA ARG A 314 31.42 -10.06 13.54
C ARG A 314 30.65 -10.93 14.54
N ILE A 315 31.22 -11.06 15.73
CA ILE A 315 30.68 -11.86 16.83
C ILE A 315 30.44 -10.97 18.03
N LEU A 316 29.28 -11.11 18.67
CA LEU A 316 28.92 -10.42 19.90
C LEU A 316 28.55 -11.43 20.99
N ASP A 317 29.11 -11.24 22.18
CA ASP A 317 28.71 -11.99 23.38
C ASP A 317 27.99 -11.06 24.36
N LEU A 318 26.67 -11.24 24.51
CA LEU A 318 25.88 -10.39 25.40
C LEU A 318 26.15 -10.67 26.88
N ARG A 319 26.87 -11.74 27.23
CA ARG A 319 27.31 -12.00 28.61
C ARG A 319 28.30 -10.94 29.11
N ASP A 320 28.96 -10.21 28.21
CA ASP A 320 29.79 -9.05 28.56
C ASP A 320 28.96 -7.81 28.95
N TYR A 321 27.64 -7.85 28.74
CA TYR A 321 26.72 -6.71 28.88
C TYR A 321 25.53 -7.01 29.81
N GLN A 322 25.69 -7.88 30.83
CA GLN A 322 24.59 -8.35 31.71
C GLN A 322 23.77 -7.24 32.39
N ASN A 323 24.36 -6.06 32.61
CA ASN A 323 23.69 -4.92 33.25
C ASN A 323 23.13 -3.89 32.24
N CYS A 324 23.11 -4.23 30.95
CA CYS A 324 22.62 -3.36 29.89
C CYS A 324 21.24 -3.77 29.40
N GLN A 325 20.51 -2.83 28.81
CA GLN A 325 19.29 -3.12 28.07
C GLN A 325 19.62 -3.29 26.58
N VAL A 326 18.86 -4.13 25.87
CA VAL A 326 19.14 -4.45 24.47
C VAL A 326 17.88 -4.39 23.61
N LYS A 327 18.07 -4.03 22.35
CA LYS A 327 17.10 -4.22 21.27
C LYS A 327 17.76 -5.04 20.16
N VAL A 328 17.06 -6.07 19.68
CA VAL A 328 17.61 -7.04 18.72
C VAL A 328 16.64 -7.24 17.55
N TRP A 329 17.19 -7.20 16.34
CA TRP A 329 16.48 -7.49 15.09
C TRP A 329 17.27 -8.50 14.26
N SER A 330 16.57 -9.27 13.44
CA SER A 330 17.17 -9.82 12.21
C SER A 330 17.32 -8.68 11.21
N SER A 331 18.49 -8.56 10.60
CA SER A 331 18.64 -7.73 9.39
C SER A 331 17.67 -8.20 8.29
N THR A 332 17.16 -7.24 7.52
CA THR A 332 16.25 -7.48 6.40
C THR A 332 16.80 -6.79 5.14
N PRO A 333 16.56 -7.35 3.94
CA PRO A 333 16.91 -6.68 2.71
C PRO A 333 16.15 -5.35 2.60
N ALA A 334 16.83 -4.33 2.08
CA ALA A 334 16.23 -3.04 1.80
C ALA A 334 15.21 -3.14 0.66
N VAL A 335 14.15 -2.34 0.75
CA VAL A 335 13.24 -2.06 -0.37
C VAL A 335 14.00 -1.33 -1.49
N LEU A 336 14.92 -0.43 -1.12
CA LEU A 336 15.77 0.32 -2.04
C LEU A 336 17.17 0.48 -1.44
N TRP A 337 18.22 0.22 -2.23
CA TRP A 337 19.61 0.36 -1.82
C TRP A 337 20.49 0.97 -2.91
N THR A 338 20.65 2.29 -2.92
CA THR A 338 21.40 3.00 -3.98
C THR A 338 22.90 3.13 -3.68
N SER A 339 23.37 2.55 -2.57
CA SER A 339 24.79 2.49 -2.22
C SER A 339 25.52 1.44 -3.07
N HIS A 340 26.80 1.69 -3.35
CA HIS A 340 27.69 0.72 -4.00
C HIS A 340 28.26 -0.32 -3.02
N LEU A 341 28.20 -0.05 -1.72
CA LEU A 341 28.60 -1.02 -0.70
C LEU A 341 27.52 -2.11 -0.58
N PRO A 342 27.89 -3.36 -0.27
CA PRO A 342 26.89 -4.40 -0.03
C PRO A 342 26.03 -4.04 1.18
N GLN A 343 24.83 -4.60 1.21
CA GLN A 343 24.02 -4.65 2.42
C GLN A 343 24.59 -5.72 3.34
N GLU A 344 24.43 -5.56 4.65
CA GLU A 344 24.97 -6.50 5.63
C GLU A 344 23.88 -7.37 6.26
N ALA A 345 24.06 -8.68 6.16
CA ALA A 345 23.21 -9.70 6.74
C ALA A 345 23.76 -10.15 8.11
N GLY A 346 22.85 -10.44 9.03
CA GLY A 346 23.15 -10.79 10.42
C GLY A 346 22.05 -10.38 11.40
N ILE A 347 22.42 -10.26 12.66
CA ILE A 347 21.58 -9.83 13.78
C ILE A 347 21.99 -8.41 14.15
N HIS A 348 21.08 -7.47 13.99
CA HIS A 348 21.29 -6.08 14.36
C HIS A 348 20.99 -5.90 15.84
N VAL A 349 21.94 -5.32 16.58
CA VAL A 349 21.87 -5.20 18.04
C VAL A 349 22.16 -3.76 18.46
N HIS A 350 21.25 -3.22 19.25
CA HIS A 350 21.52 -2.04 20.07
C HIS A 350 21.74 -2.47 21.52
N ILE A 351 22.82 -1.97 22.15
CA ILE A 351 23.07 -2.12 23.59
C ILE A 351 23.05 -0.75 24.25
N TYR A 352 22.32 -0.63 25.36
CA TYR A 352 22.15 0.59 26.11
C TYR A 352 22.68 0.43 27.53
N GLN A 353 23.56 1.36 27.93
CA GLN A 353 24.02 1.53 29.30
C GLN A 353 23.52 2.88 29.79
N GLU A 354 22.73 2.91 30.87
CA GLU A 354 22.16 4.15 31.45
C GLU A 354 21.46 5.03 30.39
N LYS A 355 20.64 4.42 29.53
CA LYS A 355 19.94 5.05 28.38
C LYS A 355 20.83 5.54 27.24
N ARG A 356 22.16 5.47 27.37
CA ARG A 356 23.08 5.77 26.26
C ARG A 356 23.30 4.52 25.43
N LYS A 357 23.07 4.62 24.11
CA LYS A 357 23.43 3.57 23.16
C LYS A 357 24.96 3.47 23.05
N ILE A 358 25.51 2.31 23.41
CA ILE A 358 26.96 2.02 23.38
C ILE A 358 27.35 1.05 22.25
N VAL A 359 26.40 0.25 21.76
CA VAL A 359 26.55 -0.59 20.57
C VAL A 359 25.37 -0.33 19.63
N ASP A 360 25.66 -0.23 18.35
CA ASP A 360 24.73 -0.06 17.23
C ASP A 360 25.38 -0.69 16.00
N ASP A 361 25.18 -1.99 15.82
CA ASP A 361 25.84 -2.71 14.73
C ASP A 361 25.13 -4.02 14.37
N THR A 362 25.57 -4.62 13.26
CA THR A 362 25.10 -5.92 12.76
C THR A 362 26.18 -6.98 12.95
N PHE A 363 25.79 -8.14 13.46
CA PHE A 363 26.69 -9.24 13.82
C PHE A 363 26.26 -10.55 13.17
N GLY A 364 27.19 -11.36 12.72
CA GLY A 364 26.90 -12.68 12.15
C GLY A 364 26.49 -13.69 13.21
N GLN A 365 27.03 -13.55 14.42
CA GLN A 365 26.76 -14.41 15.56
C GLN A 365 26.54 -13.59 16.83
N VAL A 366 25.50 -13.93 17.58
CA VAL A 366 25.18 -13.28 18.86
C VAL A 366 24.89 -14.35 19.91
N THR A 367 25.73 -14.39 20.95
CA THR A 367 25.51 -15.22 22.14
C THR A 367 24.62 -14.47 23.12
N TRP A 368 23.52 -15.07 23.54
CA TRP A 368 22.58 -14.53 24.52
C TRP A 368 23.12 -14.59 25.96
N PHE A 369 22.44 -13.93 26.90
CA PHE A 369 22.86 -13.85 28.31
C PHE A 369 22.99 -15.21 29.02
N ASP A 370 22.24 -16.23 28.56
CA ASP A 370 22.31 -17.60 29.09
C ASP A 370 23.33 -18.50 28.36
N GLY A 371 24.06 -17.95 27.40
CA GLY A 371 25.03 -18.68 26.57
C GLY A 371 24.45 -19.35 25.32
N SER A 372 23.13 -19.29 25.10
CA SER A 372 22.51 -19.78 23.86
C SER A 372 22.88 -18.89 22.66
N GLN A 373 22.87 -19.46 21.45
CA GLN A 373 23.05 -18.67 20.22
C GLN A 373 21.69 -18.15 19.74
N LEU A 374 21.63 -16.87 19.38
CA LEU A 374 20.47 -16.33 18.69
C LEU A 374 20.47 -16.78 17.23
N GLU A 375 19.31 -17.18 16.75
CA GLU A 375 19.12 -17.63 15.37
C GLU A 375 18.37 -16.56 14.57
N ARG A 376 19.01 -16.03 13.52
CA ARG A 376 18.46 -14.95 12.68
C ARG A 376 17.05 -15.24 12.17
N ASP A 377 16.80 -16.45 11.67
CA ASP A 377 15.51 -16.81 11.08
C ASP A 377 14.38 -16.84 12.14
N LYS A 378 14.68 -17.29 13.36
CA LYS A 378 13.72 -17.24 14.48
C LYS A 378 13.40 -15.82 14.90
N LEU A 379 14.41 -14.94 14.91
CA LEU A 379 14.22 -13.52 15.16
C LEU A 379 13.33 -12.89 14.07
N LEU A 380 13.58 -13.19 12.79
CA LEU A 380 12.77 -12.69 11.68
C LEU A 380 11.31 -13.12 11.79
N VAL A 381 11.04 -14.41 12.09
CA VAL A 381 9.68 -14.91 12.32
C VAL A 381 9.01 -14.13 13.46
N THR A 382 9.73 -13.92 14.57
CA THR A 382 9.21 -13.14 15.72
C THR A 382 8.86 -11.70 15.33
N MET A 383 9.70 -11.05 14.50
CA MET A 383 9.47 -9.69 14.02
C MET A 383 8.25 -9.61 13.11
N LEU A 384 8.12 -10.55 12.17
CA LEU A 384 6.97 -10.63 11.26
C LEU A 384 5.66 -10.94 12.01
N ASP A 385 5.71 -11.83 13.00
CA ASP A 385 4.55 -12.13 13.84
C ASP A 385 4.10 -10.90 14.63
N LYS A 386 5.05 -10.13 15.19
CA LYS A 386 4.73 -8.86 15.86
C LYS A 386 4.16 -7.82 14.90
N ALA A 387 4.74 -7.69 13.71
CA ALA A 387 4.29 -6.75 12.69
C ALA A 387 2.86 -7.05 12.18
N ASN A 388 2.47 -8.32 12.19
CA ASN A 388 1.16 -8.79 11.73
C ASN A 388 0.09 -8.86 12.84
N LYS A 389 0.43 -8.54 14.10
CA LYS A 389 -0.58 -8.46 15.16
C LYS A 389 -1.49 -7.25 14.91
N PRO A 390 -2.82 -7.41 15.04
CA PRO A 390 -3.72 -6.26 15.09
C PRO A 390 -3.29 -5.36 16.25
N ALA A 391 -3.26 -4.04 16.04
CA ALA A 391 -3.08 -3.09 17.14
C ALA A 391 -4.15 -3.38 18.21
N ALA A 392 -3.71 -3.52 19.47
CA ALA A 392 -4.53 -3.97 20.59
C ALA A 392 -5.52 -2.90 21.08
#